data_AF-A0AA88YM37-F1
#
_entry.id   AF-A0AA88YM37-F1
#
_cell.length_a   1.000
_cell.length_b   1.000
_cell.length_c   1.000
_cell.angle_alpha   90.00
_cell.angle_beta   90.00
_cell.angle_gamma   90.00
#
_symmetry.space_group_name_H-M   'P 1'
#
loop_
_entity.id
_entity.type
_entity.pdbx_description
1 polymer ?
#
loop_
_entity_poly.entity_id
_entity_poly.type
_entity_poly.pdbx_seq_one_letter_code
_entity_poly.pdbx_strand_id
1 'polypeptide(L)'
;MRCGDVHKAEAILHSKTALDAKRLGSTVYETDNFQGERVIVMSEILQAKIKQVPEFLDTLKESESDSVFVEAYYDEFWGSGLDFEGTVHTVNEKWPGKNNLGIMLEKLAKTVRPNPEAWQTVTNNKSAPKSNANKNVVSQFDVCEMLIDLKTPRKRLVCGRRKSVSAGNSRTTSPEKSGSAG
;
A
#
# COMPACT_ATOMS: atom_id res chain seq x y z
N MET A 1 -23.07 -0.32 -6.06
CA MET A 1 -23.80 -0.42 -4.74
C MET A 1 -24.80 -1.58 -4.84
N ARG A 2 -24.91 -2.48 -3.85
CA ARG A 2 -25.50 -3.84 -4.04
C ARG A 2 -26.90 -3.89 -4.66
N CYS A 3 -27.87 -3.08 -4.19
CA CYS A 3 -29.21 -3.02 -4.80
C CYS A 3 -29.93 -1.66 -4.74
N GLY A 4 -29.26 -0.59 -4.28
CA GLY A 4 -29.87 0.75 -4.15
C GLY A 4 -30.83 0.95 -2.97
N ASP A 5 -31.13 -0.08 -2.19
CA ASP A 5 -31.96 0.00 -0.97
C ASP A 5 -31.16 0.66 0.18
N VAL A 6 -31.30 1.98 0.29
CA VAL A 6 -30.60 2.80 1.29
C VAL A 6 -30.99 2.41 2.71
N HIS A 7 -32.27 2.13 2.98
CA HIS A 7 -32.74 1.79 4.32
C HIS A 7 -32.19 0.45 4.80
N LYS A 8 -32.09 -0.57 3.94
CA LYS A 8 -31.39 -1.81 4.28
C LYS A 8 -29.89 -1.59 4.46
N ALA A 9 -29.26 -0.75 3.64
CA ALA A 9 -27.84 -0.43 3.79
C ALA A 9 -27.55 0.25 5.15
N GLU A 10 -28.39 1.21 5.55
CA GLU A 10 -28.33 1.86 6.86
C GLU A 10 -28.58 0.86 8.01
N ALA A 11 -29.55 -0.03 7.87
CA ALA A 11 -29.84 -1.05 8.89
C ALA A 11 -28.68 -2.05 9.06
N ILE A 12 -28.01 -2.44 7.97
CA ILE A 12 -26.80 -3.28 8.00
C ILE A 12 -25.65 -2.52 8.67
N LEU A 13 -25.42 -1.25 8.30
CA LEU A 13 -24.35 -0.42 8.84
C LEU A 13 -24.47 -0.19 10.36
N HIS A 14 -25.68 0.04 10.86
CA HIS A 14 -25.95 0.27 12.29
C HIS A 14 -26.25 -1.01 13.09
N SER A 15 -26.09 -2.19 12.47
CA SER A 15 -26.30 -3.46 13.16
C SER A 15 -25.25 -3.67 14.26
N LYS A 16 -25.69 -4.22 15.42
CA LYS A 16 -24.84 -4.37 16.60
C LYS A 16 -23.87 -5.54 16.53
N THR A 17 -24.14 -6.53 15.68
CA THR A 17 -23.34 -7.75 15.55
C THR A 17 -23.17 -8.13 14.09
N ALA A 18 -22.04 -8.78 13.75
CA ALA A 18 -21.80 -9.29 12.41
C ALA A 18 -22.83 -10.35 11.96
N LEU A 19 -23.43 -11.08 12.91
CA LEU A 19 -24.49 -12.04 12.62
C LEU A 19 -25.78 -11.34 12.19
N ASP A 20 -26.14 -10.24 12.83
CA ASP A 20 -27.32 -9.45 12.46
C ASP A 20 -27.08 -8.72 11.12
N ALA A 21 -25.88 -8.19 10.90
CA ALA A 21 -25.45 -7.66 9.60
C ALA A 21 -25.64 -8.70 8.48
N LYS A 22 -25.16 -9.94 8.69
CA LYS A 22 -25.28 -11.05 7.73
C LYS A 22 -26.73 -11.45 7.47
N ARG A 23 -27.57 -11.51 8.53
CA ARG A 23 -29.01 -11.79 8.41
C ARG A 23 -29.72 -10.73 7.58
N LEU A 24 -29.51 -9.44 7.89
CA LEU A 24 -30.09 -8.33 7.12
C LEU A 24 -29.62 -8.36 5.66
N GLY A 25 -28.30 -8.55 5.44
CA GLY A 25 -27.69 -8.66 4.12
C GLY A 25 -28.23 -9.81 3.27
N SER A 26 -28.61 -10.93 3.88
CA SER A 26 -29.23 -12.07 3.16
C SER A 26 -30.60 -11.74 2.54
N THR A 27 -31.26 -10.67 3.00
CA THR A 27 -32.54 -10.18 2.43
C THR A 27 -32.36 -9.14 1.33
N VAL A 28 -31.11 -8.85 0.94
CA VAL A 28 -30.75 -7.88 -0.09
C VAL A 28 -30.52 -8.62 -1.41
N TYR A 29 -31.51 -8.52 -2.31
CA TYR A 29 -31.43 -9.05 -3.67
C TYR A 29 -30.17 -8.52 -4.38
N GLU A 30 -29.45 -9.42 -5.04
CA GLU A 30 -28.27 -9.04 -5.83
C GLU A 30 -28.73 -8.57 -7.21
N THR A 31 -28.28 -7.39 -7.63
CA THR A 31 -28.48 -6.91 -9.00
C THR A 31 -27.41 -7.50 -9.90
N ASP A 32 -27.72 -7.71 -11.19
CA ASP A 32 -26.76 -8.30 -12.15
C ASP A 32 -25.46 -7.48 -12.24
N ASN A 33 -25.57 -6.14 -12.17
CA ASN A 33 -24.42 -5.23 -12.08
C ASN A 33 -23.49 -5.57 -10.89
N PHE A 34 -24.05 -5.93 -9.73
CA PHE A 34 -23.25 -6.22 -8.54
C PHE A 34 -22.45 -7.51 -8.66
N GLN A 35 -22.85 -8.46 -9.52
CA GLN A 35 -22.07 -9.68 -9.78
C GLN A 35 -20.68 -9.38 -10.39
N GLY A 36 -20.56 -8.28 -11.14
CA GLY A 36 -19.29 -7.74 -11.62
C GLY A 36 -18.54 -6.90 -10.58
N GLU A 37 -19.26 -6.06 -9.83
CA GLU A 37 -18.65 -5.16 -8.82
C GLU A 37 -18.13 -5.89 -7.58
N ARG A 38 -18.69 -7.05 -7.19
CA ARG A 38 -18.41 -7.71 -5.89
C ARG A 38 -16.94 -7.96 -5.60
N VAL A 39 -16.13 -8.27 -6.63
CA VAL A 39 -14.68 -8.47 -6.51
C VAL A 39 -13.95 -7.16 -6.18
N ILE A 40 -14.35 -6.07 -6.81
CA ILE A 40 -13.79 -4.72 -6.58
C ILE A 40 -14.11 -4.29 -5.15
N VAL A 41 -15.38 -4.40 -4.75
CA VAL A 41 -15.85 -4.04 -3.39
C VAL A 41 -15.15 -4.88 -2.32
N MET A 42 -14.97 -6.20 -2.52
CA MET A 42 -14.22 -7.02 -1.57
C MET A 42 -12.75 -6.60 -1.47
N SER A 43 -12.10 -6.27 -2.59
CA SER A 43 -10.73 -5.75 -2.59
C SER A 43 -10.63 -4.45 -1.78
N GLU A 44 -11.57 -3.51 -1.93
CA GLU A 44 -11.63 -2.29 -1.12
C GLU A 44 -11.82 -2.57 0.38
N ILE A 45 -12.69 -3.53 0.74
CA ILE A 45 -12.89 -3.96 2.12
C ILE A 45 -11.61 -4.55 2.72
N LEU A 46 -10.87 -5.40 1.99
CA LEU A 46 -9.60 -5.96 2.45
C LEU A 46 -8.53 -4.86 2.64
N GLN A 47 -8.46 -3.89 1.72
CA GLN A 47 -7.58 -2.73 1.80
C GLN A 47 -7.92 -1.78 2.96
N ALA A 48 -9.20 -1.67 3.34
CA ALA A 48 -9.61 -1.00 4.57
C ALA A 48 -9.24 -1.81 5.81
N LYS A 49 -9.44 -3.13 5.79
CA LYS A 49 -9.18 -4.03 6.92
C LYS A 49 -7.71 -4.03 7.35
N ILE A 50 -6.75 -4.05 6.42
CA ILE A 50 -5.31 -3.95 6.78
C ILE A 50 -4.91 -2.62 7.41
N LYS A 51 -5.68 -1.54 7.19
CA LYS A 51 -5.44 -0.21 7.79
C LYS A 51 -6.08 -0.08 9.17
N GLN A 52 -7.18 -0.81 9.40
CA GLN A 52 -8.00 -0.70 10.61
C GLN A 52 -7.69 -1.79 11.65
N VAL A 53 -7.19 -2.95 11.23
CA VAL A 53 -6.99 -4.13 12.08
C VAL A 53 -5.51 -4.59 11.99
N PRO A 54 -4.64 -4.17 12.92
CA PRO A 54 -3.22 -4.53 12.91
C PRO A 54 -2.96 -6.04 12.90
N GLU A 55 -3.68 -6.80 13.74
CA GLU A 55 -3.57 -8.26 13.83
C GLU A 55 -3.79 -8.96 12.48
N PHE A 56 -4.70 -8.44 11.66
CA PHE A 56 -4.97 -8.96 10.32
C PHE A 56 -3.83 -8.64 9.34
N LEU A 57 -3.25 -7.44 9.44
CA LEU A 57 -2.07 -7.07 8.67
C LEU A 57 -0.85 -7.91 9.06
N ASP A 58 -0.65 -8.17 10.35
CA ASP A 58 0.50 -8.93 10.85
C ASP A 58 0.39 -10.41 10.48
N THR A 59 -0.80 -11.01 10.57
CA THR A 59 -1.09 -12.36 10.03
C THR A 59 -0.70 -12.49 8.55
N LEU A 60 -0.95 -11.46 7.72
CA LEU A 60 -0.59 -11.44 6.30
C LEU A 60 0.92 -11.20 6.03
N LYS A 61 1.67 -10.70 7.02
CA LYS A 61 3.14 -10.59 6.94
C LYS A 61 3.82 -11.88 7.37
N GLU A 62 3.27 -12.55 8.38
CA GLU A 62 3.83 -13.76 8.99
C GLU A 62 3.56 -15.03 8.17
N SER A 63 2.53 -15.03 7.31
CA SER A 63 2.24 -16.12 6.37
C SER A 63 3.44 -16.41 5.43
N GLU A 64 3.73 -17.68 5.20
CA GLU A 64 4.81 -18.11 4.30
C GLU A 64 4.58 -17.68 2.84
N SER A 65 5.63 -17.69 2.02
CA SER A 65 5.51 -17.28 0.61
C SER A 65 4.59 -18.16 -0.22
N ASP A 66 4.56 -19.44 0.13
CA ASP A 66 3.96 -20.54 -0.64
C ASP A 66 2.66 -21.02 0.05
N SER A 67 2.25 -20.37 1.13
CA SER A 67 0.99 -20.60 1.83
C SER A 67 -0.21 -20.23 0.96
N VAL A 68 -1.21 -21.12 0.94
CA VAL A 68 -2.49 -20.91 0.24
C VAL A 68 -3.53 -20.46 1.25
N PHE A 69 -4.05 -19.24 1.07
CA PHE A 69 -5.22 -18.78 1.80
C PHE A 69 -6.48 -19.40 1.20
N VAL A 70 -7.40 -19.89 2.03
CA VAL A 70 -8.68 -20.46 1.59
C VAL A 70 -9.78 -20.27 2.62
N GLU A 71 -10.98 -19.94 2.16
CA GLU A 71 -12.19 -20.06 2.97
C GLU A 71 -12.77 -21.47 2.78
N ALA A 72 -12.56 -22.33 3.78
CA ALA A 72 -12.97 -23.73 3.76
C ALA A 72 -14.47 -23.88 4.10
N TYR A 73 -15.32 -23.44 3.17
CA TYR A 73 -16.77 -23.46 3.26
C TYR A 73 -17.42 -23.82 1.91
N TYR A 74 -18.66 -24.29 1.96
CA TYR A 74 -19.52 -24.56 0.80
C TYR A 74 -19.97 -23.27 0.08
N ASP A 75 -19.01 -22.55 -0.49
CA ASP A 75 -19.19 -21.37 -1.35
C ASP A 75 -18.37 -21.57 -2.65
N GLU A 76 -19.06 -21.59 -3.79
CA GLU A 76 -18.45 -21.83 -5.11
C GLU A 76 -17.64 -20.63 -5.65
N PHE A 77 -17.76 -19.45 -5.05
CA PHE A 77 -17.17 -18.21 -5.55
C PHE A 77 -16.05 -17.68 -4.66
N TRP A 78 -16.30 -17.52 -3.36
CA TRP A 78 -15.33 -16.95 -2.41
C TRP A 78 -14.39 -18.01 -1.83
N GLY A 79 -14.89 -19.22 -1.57
CA GLY A 79 -14.19 -20.31 -0.89
C GLY A 79 -13.85 -21.50 -1.78
N SER A 80 -13.52 -22.63 -1.14
CA SER A 80 -13.20 -23.91 -1.79
C SER A 80 -14.42 -24.69 -2.27
N GLY A 81 -15.63 -24.36 -1.81
CA GLY A 81 -16.83 -25.16 -2.06
C GLY A 81 -16.85 -26.50 -1.31
N LEU A 82 -15.98 -26.68 -0.32
CA LEU A 82 -15.86 -27.87 0.53
C LEU A 82 -15.88 -27.45 2.00
N ASP A 83 -16.08 -28.39 2.91
CA ASP A 83 -15.82 -28.17 4.34
C ASP A 83 -14.31 -28.13 4.64
N PHE A 84 -13.96 -27.95 5.91
CA PHE A 84 -12.57 -27.92 6.37
C PHE A 84 -11.80 -29.19 5.98
N GLU A 85 -12.37 -30.36 6.28
CA GLU A 85 -11.75 -31.66 6.01
C GLU A 85 -11.58 -31.89 4.51
N GLY A 86 -12.64 -31.65 3.73
CA GLY A 86 -12.59 -31.76 2.26
C GLY A 86 -11.58 -30.81 1.63
N THR A 87 -11.44 -29.59 2.15
CA THR A 87 -10.49 -28.58 1.67
C THR A 87 -9.05 -29.00 1.92
N VAL A 88 -8.74 -29.49 3.14
CA VAL A 88 -7.38 -29.95 3.51
C VAL A 88 -6.97 -31.21 2.75
N HIS A 89 -7.90 -32.12 2.47
CA HIS A 89 -7.60 -33.40 1.81
C HIS A 89 -7.80 -33.40 0.29
N THR A 90 -8.20 -32.28 -0.31
CA THR A 90 -8.35 -32.12 -1.77
C THR A 90 -7.33 -31.12 -2.28
N VAL A 91 -6.57 -31.49 -3.32
CA VAL A 91 -5.66 -30.55 -4.00
C VAL A 91 -6.42 -29.38 -4.62
N ASN A 92 -5.85 -28.18 -4.55
CA ASN A 92 -6.52 -26.92 -4.86
C ASN A 92 -7.17 -26.89 -6.25
N GLU A 93 -6.56 -27.54 -7.24
CA GLU A 93 -7.04 -27.61 -8.63
C GLU A 93 -8.32 -28.45 -8.78
N LYS A 94 -8.71 -29.20 -7.74
CA LYS A 94 -9.93 -30.02 -7.67
C LYS A 94 -10.99 -29.45 -6.74
N TRP A 95 -10.77 -28.27 -6.15
CA TRP A 95 -11.83 -27.59 -5.39
C TRP A 95 -12.96 -27.16 -6.32
N PRO A 96 -14.24 -27.46 -6.00
CA PRO A 96 -15.38 -27.00 -6.79
C PRO A 96 -15.56 -25.47 -6.74
N GLY A 97 -15.12 -24.83 -5.64
CA GLY A 97 -15.15 -23.37 -5.48
C GLY A 97 -13.89 -22.66 -5.99
N LYS A 98 -14.09 -21.42 -6.44
CA LYS A 98 -13.05 -20.60 -7.11
C LYS A 98 -12.03 -19.95 -6.18
N ASN A 99 -12.24 -20.02 -4.87
CA ASN A 99 -11.39 -19.42 -3.84
C ASN A 99 -10.97 -17.95 -4.12
N ASN A 100 -11.89 -17.11 -4.64
CA ASN A 100 -11.55 -15.74 -5.01
C ASN A 100 -11.06 -14.92 -3.81
N LEU A 101 -11.57 -15.20 -2.59
CA LEU A 101 -11.11 -14.52 -1.38
C LEU A 101 -9.64 -14.85 -1.07
N GLY A 102 -9.28 -16.14 -1.12
CA GLY A 102 -7.91 -16.59 -0.92
C GLY A 102 -6.92 -15.97 -1.90
N ILE A 103 -7.27 -15.93 -3.19
CA ILE A 103 -6.44 -15.30 -4.24
C ILE A 103 -6.24 -13.79 -3.99
N MET A 104 -7.24 -13.09 -3.44
CA MET A 104 -7.09 -11.67 -3.07
C MET A 104 -6.20 -11.49 -1.83
N LEU A 105 -6.34 -12.35 -0.82
CA LEU A 105 -5.48 -12.34 0.37
C LEU A 105 -4.02 -12.63 0.03
N GLU A 106 -3.76 -13.59 -0.87
CA GLU A 106 -2.41 -13.94 -1.32
C GLU A 106 -1.72 -12.75 -2.04
N LYS A 107 -2.44 -12.05 -2.93
CA LYS A 107 -1.95 -10.83 -3.58
C LYS A 107 -1.67 -9.71 -2.57
N LEU A 108 -2.53 -9.58 -1.55
CA LEU A 108 -2.35 -8.59 -0.49
C LEU A 108 -1.14 -8.91 0.37
N ALA A 109 -0.97 -10.17 0.79
CA ALA A 109 0.18 -10.68 1.51
C ALA A 109 1.50 -10.39 0.75
N LYS A 110 1.55 -10.69 -0.55
CA LYS A 110 2.71 -10.36 -1.41
C LYS A 110 3.03 -8.87 -1.48
N THR A 111 2.05 -8.00 -1.24
CA THR A 111 2.23 -6.54 -1.25
C THR A 111 2.70 -6.00 0.11
N VAL A 112 2.29 -6.61 1.23
CA VAL A 112 2.62 -6.14 2.59
C VAL A 112 3.81 -6.85 3.23
N ARG A 113 4.20 -8.03 2.73
CA ARG A 113 5.36 -8.77 3.21
C ARG A 113 6.66 -7.98 2.94
N PRO A 114 7.57 -7.86 3.92
CA PRO A 114 8.87 -7.26 3.68
C PRO A 114 9.67 -8.12 2.69
N ASN A 115 10.17 -7.53 1.61
CA ASN A 115 10.97 -8.26 0.63
C ASN A 115 12.27 -8.77 1.29
N PRO A 116 12.52 -10.09 1.38
CA PRO A 116 13.74 -10.62 1.99
C PRO A 116 15.01 -10.26 1.19
N GLU A 117 14.92 -10.06 -0.13
CA GLU A 117 16.07 -9.67 -0.97
C GLU A 117 16.54 -8.22 -0.71
N ALA A 118 15.64 -7.35 -0.24
CA ALA A 118 15.97 -5.95 0.08
C ALA A 118 16.95 -5.83 1.27
N TRP A 119 17.08 -6.87 2.10
CA TRP A 119 18.02 -6.92 3.21
C TRP A 119 19.34 -7.63 2.87
N GLN A 120 19.38 -8.44 1.81
CA GLN A 120 20.61 -9.13 1.38
C GLN A 120 21.58 -8.24 0.59
N THR A 121 21.09 -7.17 -0.04
CA THR A 121 21.91 -6.25 -0.85
C THR A 121 22.73 -5.23 -0.02
N VAL A 122 22.47 -5.11 1.29
CA VAL A 122 23.15 -4.12 2.16
C VAL A 122 24.38 -4.69 2.87
N THR A 123 24.48 -6.01 3.05
CA THR A 123 25.55 -6.63 3.87
C THR A 123 26.75 -7.17 3.07
N ASN A 124 26.64 -7.32 1.75
CA ASN A 124 27.64 -8.02 0.92
C ASN A 124 28.62 -7.12 0.14
N ASN A 125 28.82 -5.87 0.57
CA ASN A 125 29.84 -4.97 0.01
C ASN A 125 31.07 -4.79 0.93
N LYS A 126 31.72 -5.91 1.27
CA LYS A 126 33.11 -5.95 1.76
C LYS A 126 34.02 -6.78 0.85
N SER A 127 34.00 -6.44 -0.44
CA SER A 127 34.99 -6.87 -1.42
C SER A 127 35.50 -5.65 -2.17
N ALA A 128 36.77 -5.30 -1.96
CA ALA A 128 37.36 -4.09 -2.52
C ALA A 128 37.41 -4.18 -4.07
N PRO A 129 36.81 -3.22 -4.80
CA PRO A 129 36.91 -3.23 -6.26
C PRO A 129 38.32 -2.78 -6.68
N LYS A 130 39.04 -3.66 -7.39
CA LYS A 130 40.19 -3.22 -8.18
C LYS A 130 39.71 -2.27 -9.26
N SER A 131 40.39 -1.13 -9.40
CA SER A 131 40.07 -0.08 -10.36
C SER A 131 40.01 -0.61 -11.80
N ASN A 132 38.98 -0.22 -12.55
CA ASN A 132 39.21 0.22 -13.92
C ASN A 132 38.18 1.26 -14.36
N ALA A 133 38.60 2.13 -15.28
CA ALA A 133 38.00 3.45 -15.43
C ALA A 133 36.89 3.57 -16.49
N ASN A 134 36.14 4.66 -16.36
CA ASN A 134 35.48 5.44 -17.42
C ASN A 134 34.14 4.92 -17.98
N LYS A 135 33.07 5.65 -17.62
CA LYS A 135 32.13 6.27 -18.57
C LYS A 135 31.28 7.35 -17.88
N ASN A 136 31.16 8.50 -18.52
CA ASN A 136 30.22 9.56 -18.13
C ASN A 136 28.77 9.06 -18.25
N VAL A 137 28.03 9.07 -17.14
CA VAL A 137 26.57 9.15 -17.13
C VAL A 137 26.21 10.17 -16.05
N VAL A 138 25.45 11.20 -16.43
CA VAL A 138 24.89 12.17 -15.47
C VAL A 138 23.92 11.41 -14.57
N SER A 139 24.31 11.16 -13.32
CA SER A 139 23.46 10.47 -12.37
C SER A 139 22.32 11.38 -11.91
N GLN A 140 21.11 10.91 -12.17
CA GLN A 140 19.88 11.36 -11.51
C GLN A 140 20.12 11.57 -10.01
N PHE A 141 19.75 12.74 -9.48
CA PHE A 141 20.00 13.13 -8.08
C PHE A 141 19.56 12.03 -7.11
N ASP A 142 20.50 11.54 -6.29
CA ASP A 142 20.24 10.44 -5.38
C ASP A 142 19.33 10.92 -4.23
N VAL A 143 18.09 10.41 -4.24
CA VAL A 143 17.07 10.71 -3.22
C VAL A 143 17.55 10.28 -1.84
N CYS A 144 18.47 9.31 -1.74
CA CYS A 144 19.03 8.86 -0.47
C CYS A 144 19.92 9.92 0.19
N GLU A 145 20.83 10.58 -0.57
CA GLU A 145 21.62 11.69 -0.02
C GLU A 145 20.72 12.84 0.44
N MET A 146 19.72 13.21 -0.36
CA MET A 146 18.79 14.30 -0.02
C MET A 146 17.98 13.99 1.25
N LEU A 147 17.57 12.73 1.45
CA LEU A 147 16.89 12.28 2.68
C LEU A 147 17.82 12.24 3.90
N ILE A 148 19.13 12.01 3.71
CA ILE A 148 20.13 12.09 4.79
C ILE A 148 20.34 13.55 5.17
N ASP A 149 20.53 14.46 4.20
CA ASP A 149 20.78 15.88 4.47
C ASP A 149 19.60 16.53 5.22
N LEU A 150 18.35 16.20 4.84
CA LEU A 150 17.13 16.61 5.54
C LEU A 150 17.01 16.07 6.99
N LYS A 151 17.56 14.89 7.26
CA LYS A 151 17.56 14.29 8.61
C LYS A 151 18.66 14.85 9.52
N THR A 152 19.63 15.59 8.97
CA THR A 152 20.68 16.24 9.76
C THR A 152 20.34 17.72 10.02
N PRO A 153 19.95 18.13 11.23
CA PRO A 153 19.73 19.54 11.53
C PRO A 153 21.09 20.28 11.52
N ARG A 154 21.37 21.02 10.45
CA ARG A 154 22.58 21.85 10.33
C ARG A 154 22.64 22.84 11.50
N LYS A 155 23.61 22.64 12.40
CA LYS A 155 23.90 23.56 13.50
C LYS A 155 24.30 24.92 12.92
N ARG A 156 23.40 25.92 12.96
CA ARG A 156 23.74 27.31 12.66
C ARG A 156 24.76 27.81 13.67
N LEU A 157 26.03 27.89 13.24
CA LEU A 157 27.05 28.61 14.02
C LEU A 157 26.78 30.10 13.95
N VAL A 158 26.27 30.65 15.05
CA VAL A 158 26.23 32.09 15.29
C VAL A 158 27.60 32.53 15.78
N CYS A 159 28.42 33.12 14.90
CA CYS A 159 29.41 34.10 15.31
C CYS A 159 29.71 35.08 14.18
N GLY A 160 29.41 36.36 14.38
CA GLY A 160 29.89 37.41 13.50
C GLY A 160 31.22 37.96 13.99
N ARG A 161 32.14 38.30 13.08
CA ARG A 161 33.06 39.41 13.32
C ARG A 161 33.41 40.13 12.02
N ARG A 162 33.49 41.46 12.12
CA ARG A 162 33.65 42.40 11.01
C ARG A 162 35.05 42.31 10.40
N LYS A 163 35.15 42.50 9.09
CA LYS A 163 36.31 43.15 8.45
C LYS A 163 35.79 44.21 7.49
N SER A 164 36.48 45.34 7.43
CA SER A 164 35.96 46.63 6.95
C SER A 164 36.81 47.17 5.80
N VAL A 165 36.17 47.84 4.82
CA VAL A 165 36.78 48.77 3.83
C VAL A 165 37.75 48.09 2.83
N SER A 166 37.77 48.34 1.53
CA SER A 166 36.88 48.96 0.51
C SER A 166 37.36 48.42 -0.87
N ALA A 167 36.94 48.82 -2.08
CA ALA A 167 36.03 49.85 -2.62
C ALA A 167 35.49 49.37 -4.00
N GLY A 168 34.61 50.15 -4.65
CA GLY A 168 34.36 49.99 -6.11
C GLY A 168 32.92 50.22 -6.58
N ASN A 169 32.71 51.30 -7.32
CA ASN A 169 31.50 51.59 -8.10
C ASN A 169 31.11 50.42 -9.04
N SER A 170 29.84 50.20 -9.37
CA SER A 170 29.06 51.16 -10.18
C SER A 170 27.54 50.92 -10.15
N ARG A 171 26.79 51.95 -10.53
CA ARG A 171 25.33 52.07 -10.39
C ARG A 171 24.70 52.53 -11.71
N THR A 172 23.89 51.68 -12.33
CA THR A 172 22.88 51.97 -13.38
C THR A 172 21.87 50.81 -13.40
N THR A 173 20.57 50.95 -13.63
CA THR A 173 19.59 52.06 -13.55
C THR A 173 18.19 51.41 -13.46
N SER A 174 17.27 51.94 -12.66
CA SER A 174 15.81 51.68 -12.75
C SER A 174 15.24 52.27 -14.06
N PRO A 175 13.94 52.11 -14.45
CA PRO A 175 12.76 51.54 -13.77
C PRO A 175 12.09 50.41 -14.66
N GLU A 176 10.81 50.00 -14.61
CA GLU A 176 9.57 50.61 -14.11
C GLU A 176 8.42 49.62 -13.82
N LYS A 177 7.38 50.16 -13.16
CA LYS A 177 6.13 49.54 -12.67
C LYS A 177 5.25 48.97 -13.80
N SER A 178 4.70 47.77 -13.70
CA SER A 178 3.54 47.34 -12.88
C SER A 178 2.22 48.05 -13.21
N GLY A 179 1.33 47.36 -13.96
CA GLY A 179 -0.03 47.81 -14.26
C GLY A 179 -1.09 47.00 -13.51
N SER A 180 -2.00 47.70 -12.84
CA SER A 180 -3.27 47.27 -12.23
C SER A 180 -3.91 48.52 -11.60
N ALA A 181 -5.22 48.66 -11.45
CA ALA A 181 -6.36 48.02 -12.09
C ALA A 181 -7.57 48.95 -11.81
N GLY A 182 -8.53 49.05 -12.73
CA GLY A 182 -9.72 49.90 -12.60
C GLY A 182 -10.68 49.62 -13.75
#